data_AF-A0A933VG67-F1
#
_entry.id   AF-A0A933VG67-F1
#
_cell.length_a   1.000
_cell.length_b   1.000
_cell.length_c   1.000
_cell.angle_alpha   90.00
_cell.angle_beta   90.00
_cell.angle_gamma   90.00
#
_symmetry.space_group_name_H-M   'P 1'
#
loop_
_entity.id
_entity.type
_entity.pdbx_description
1 polymer ?
#
loop_
_entity_poly.entity_id
_entity_poly.type
_entity_poly.pdbx_seq_one_letter_code
_entity_poly.pdbx_strand_id
1 'polypeptide(L)'
;MVSQDESRENVEKTLQEQYGWGIEEFKEKVLKPFLIQQKLQEAISKDETLNQEAKQKAENVLAEVKRGEKSFEDLAKEYSEDTTAEDGGDLSYFGRGTMVPEFEAAAFALGVGETSDLVLTSYGYHIIKVTEQVKDENGEVIQVRAEHILIKTKSLDDYLTEESAKARIWRFIKI
;
A
#
# COMPACT_ATOMS: atom_id res chain seq x y z
N MET A 1 26.39 0.34 -17.19
CA MET A 1 25.48 -0.58 -17.89
C MET A 1 25.98 -1.99 -17.64
N VAL A 2 25.45 -2.67 -16.62
CA VAL A 2 25.64 -4.13 -16.49
C VAL A 2 24.68 -4.74 -17.50
N SER A 3 25.20 -5.60 -18.38
CA SER A 3 24.38 -6.27 -19.39
C SER A 3 23.29 -7.10 -18.68
N GLN A 4 22.06 -7.11 -19.21
CA GLN A 4 20.99 -7.95 -18.66
C GLN A 4 21.39 -9.44 -18.62
N ASP A 5 22.29 -9.87 -19.50
CA ASP A 5 22.84 -11.23 -19.54
C ASP A 5 23.71 -11.55 -18.31
N GLU A 6 24.64 -10.66 -17.95
CA GLU A 6 25.50 -10.84 -16.77
C GLU A 6 24.68 -10.86 -15.46
N SER A 7 23.59 -10.08 -15.41
CA SER A 7 22.71 -10.07 -14.24
C SER A 7 21.94 -11.38 -14.06
N ARG A 8 21.52 -12.02 -15.16
CA ARG A 8 20.78 -13.30 -15.12
C ARG A 8 21.70 -14.46 -14.78
N GLU A 9 22.88 -14.50 -15.39
CA GLU A 9 23.88 -15.54 -15.13
C GLU A 9 24.34 -15.51 -13.66
N ASN A 10 24.48 -14.32 -13.08
CA ASN A 10 24.81 -14.15 -11.67
C ASN A 10 23.68 -14.59 -10.72
N VAL A 11 22.42 -14.34 -11.10
CA VAL A 11 21.24 -14.82 -10.35
C VAL A 11 21.13 -16.34 -10.40
N GLU A 12 21.30 -16.96 -11.57
CA GLU A 12 21.31 -18.42 -11.73
C GLU A 12 22.36 -19.08 -10.86
N LYS A 13 23.60 -18.57 -10.92
CA LYS A 13 24.72 -19.08 -10.13
C LYS A 13 24.44 -18.96 -8.63
N THR A 14 23.92 -17.80 -8.19
CA THR A 14 23.58 -17.58 -6.78
C THR A 14 22.46 -18.53 -6.31
N LEU A 15 21.41 -18.72 -7.11
CA LEU A 15 20.31 -19.63 -6.79
C LEU A 15 20.79 -21.09 -6.68
N GLN A 16 21.68 -21.49 -7.58
CA GLN A 16 22.26 -22.83 -7.57
C GLN A 16 23.22 -23.03 -6.39
N GLU A 17 24.07 -22.06 -6.07
CA GLU A 17 25.06 -22.17 -4.99
C GLU A 17 24.43 -22.12 -3.60
N GLN A 18 23.43 -21.24 -3.38
CA GLN A 18 22.81 -21.03 -2.08
C GLN A 18 21.65 -22.01 -1.80
N TYR A 19 20.85 -22.31 -2.82
CA TYR A 19 19.59 -23.04 -2.66
C TYR A 19 19.52 -24.33 -3.48
N GLY A 20 20.48 -24.57 -4.37
CA GLY A 20 20.46 -25.72 -5.29
C GLY A 20 19.36 -25.64 -6.33
N TRP A 21 18.77 -24.45 -6.56
CA TRP A 21 17.61 -24.25 -7.43
C TRP A 21 18.00 -23.61 -8.76
N GLY A 22 17.33 -24.05 -9.83
CA GLY A 22 17.31 -23.32 -11.10
C GLY A 22 16.29 -22.17 -11.11
N ILE A 23 16.35 -21.31 -12.13
CA ILE A 23 15.38 -20.21 -12.32
C ILE A 23 13.94 -20.72 -12.30
N GLU A 24 13.67 -21.88 -12.90
CA GLU A 24 12.30 -22.38 -12.98
C GLU A 24 11.77 -22.81 -11.61
N GLU A 25 12.61 -23.43 -10.78
CA GLU A 25 12.23 -23.73 -9.39
C GLU A 25 12.05 -22.46 -8.56
N PHE A 26 12.88 -21.44 -8.77
CA PHE A 26 12.69 -20.13 -8.14
C PHE A 26 11.36 -19.49 -8.55
N LYS A 27 11.00 -19.55 -9.84
CA LYS A 27 9.69 -19.07 -10.31
C LYS A 27 8.54 -19.81 -9.64
N GLU A 28 8.60 -21.14 -9.60
CA GLU A 28 7.53 -21.96 -9.03
C GLU A 28 7.41 -21.85 -7.51
N LYS A 29 8.54 -21.84 -6.79
CA LYS A 29 8.57 -21.92 -5.31
C LYS A 29 8.59 -20.57 -4.62
N VAL A 30 8.98 -19.50 -5.32
CA VAL A 30 9.09 -18.15 -4.75
C VAL A 30 8.19 -17.17 -5.48
N LEU A 31 8.40 -16.96 -6.79
CA LEU A 31 7.70 -15.89 -7.52
C LEU A 31 6.20 -16.14 -7.63
N LYS A 32 5.77 -17.36 -7.99
CA LYS A 32 4.35 -17.67 -8.12
C LYS A 32 3.61 -17.53 -6.77
N PRO A 33 4.06 -18.15 -5.67
CA PRO A 33 3.44 -17.94 -4.35
C PRO A 33 3.39 -16.47 -3.97
N PHE A 34 4.47 -15.72 -4.18
CA PHE A 34 4.52 -14.28 -3.90
C PHE A 34 3.48 -13.50 -4.70
N LEU A 35 3.40 -13.72 -6.02
CA LEU A 35 2.40 -13.05 -6.88
C LEU A 35 0.97 -13.44 -6.49
N ILE A 36 0.74 -14.68 -6.07
CA ILE A 36 -0.57 -15.14 -5.60
C ILE A 36 -0.92 -14.42 -4.29
N GLN A 37 0.01 -14.34 -3.34
CA GLN A 37 -0.20 -13.61 -2.09
C GLN A 37 -0.51 -12.13 -2.35
N GLN A 38 0.26 -11.48 -3.22
CA GLN A 38 0.02 -10.08 -3.60
C GLN A 38 -1.36 -9.90 -4.24
N LYS A 39 -1.74 -10.74 -5.21
CA LYS A 39 -3.05 -10.68 -5.86
C LYS A 39 -4.19 -10.96 -4.89
N LEU A 40 -4.00 -11.89 -3.97
CA LEU A 40 -5.00 -12.22 -2.97
C LEU A 40 -5.18 -11.07 -1.98
N GLN A 41 -4.09 -10.47 -1.51
CA GLN A 41 -4.12 -9.27 -0.68
C GLN A 41 -4.87 -8.14 -1.40
N GLU A 42 -4.55 -7.88 -2.66
CA GLU A 42 -5.24 -6.85 -3.45
C GLU A 42 -6.75 -7.15 -3.58
N ALA A 43 -7.11 -8.40 -3.88
CA ALA A 43 -8.50 -8.81 -3.99
C ALA A 43 -9.26 -8.65 -2.66
N ILE A 44 -8.64 -9.02 -1.53
CA ILE A 44 -9.25 -8.87 -0.20
C ILE A 44 -9.40 -7.39 0.14
N SER A 45 -8.37 -6.56 -0.05
CA SER A 45 -8.41 -5.12 0.26
C SER A 45 -9.42 -4.37 -0.60
N LYS A 46 -9.61 -4.79 -1.86
CA LYS A 46 -10.55 -4.15 -2.80
C LYS A 46 -11.97 -4.75 -2.77
N ASP A 47 -12.20 -5.83 -2.01
CA ASP A 47 -13.53 -6.42 -1.87
C ASP A 47 -14.41 -5.52 -0.98
N GLU A 48 -15.45 -4.93 -1.58
CA GLU A 48 -16.33 -4.00 -0.87
C GLU A 48 -17.11 -4.69 0.26
N THR A 49 -17.57 -5.92 0.05
CA THR A 49 -18.32 -6.71 1.03
C THR A 49 -17.50 -7.01 2.28
N LEU A 50 -16.22 -7.34 2.11
CA LEU A 50 -15.31 -7.58 3.23
C LEU A 50 -14.94 -6.30 3.99
N ASN A 51 -15.02 -5.14 3.33
CA ASN A 51 -14.49 -3.87 3.84
C ASN A 51 -15.56 -2.78 3.97
N GLN A 52 -16.83 -3.13 4.09
CA GLN A 52 -17.92 -2.14 4.20
C GLN A 52 -17.73 -1.20 5.39
N GLU A 53 -17.31 -1.72 6.54
CA GLU A 53 -17.08 -0.92 7.75
C GLU A 53 -15.92 0.07 7.54
N ALA A 54 -14.82 -0.40 6.95
CA ALA A 54 -13.68 0.46 6.63
C ALA A 54 -14.06 1.55 5.62
N LYS A 55 -14.84 1.21 4.60
CA LYS A 55 -15.38 2.17 3.63
C LYS A 55 -16.24 3.22 4.32
N GLN A 56 -17.21 2.81 5.13
CA GLN A 56 -18.10 3.73 5.82
C GLN A 56 -17.34 4.66 6.78
N LYS A 57 -16.33 4.12 7.50
CA LYS A 57 -15.44 4.91 8.34
C LYS A 57 -14.68 5.94 7.51
N ALA A 58 -14.09 5.53 6.38
CA ALA A 58 -13.36 6.43 5.49
C ALA A 58 -14.25 7.53 4.91
N GLU A 59 -15.48 7.21 4.50
CA GLU A 59 -16.47 8.18 4.00
C GLU A 59 -16.84 9.22 5.07
N ASN A 60 -17.03 8.79 6.32
CA ASN A 60 -17.31 9.68 7.44
C ASN A 60 -16.14 10.62 7.73
N VAL A 61 -14.92 10.09 7.76
CA VAL A 61 -13.70 10.90 7.98
C VAL A 61 -13.51 11.90 6.84
N LEU A 62 -13.73 11.50 5.58
CA LEU A 62 -13.67 12.43 4.45
C LEU A 62 -14.70 13.56 4.58
N ALA A 63 -15.90 13.24 5.06
CA ALA A 63 -16.91 14.25 5.32
C ALA A 63 -16.49 15.22 6.44
N GLU A 64 -15.82 14.75 7.50
CA GLU A 64 -15.22 15.59 8.55
C GLU A 64 -14.13 16.51 7.98
N VAL A 65 -13.21 15.96 7.18
CA VAL A 65 -12.16 16.73 6.51
C VAL A 65 -12.77 17.83 5.64
N LYS A 66 -13.82 17.52 4.87
CA LYS A 66 -14.50 18.48 3.99
C LYS A 66 -15.31 19.55 4.75
N ARG A 67 -15.78 19.26 5.98
CA ARG A 67 -16.44 20.26 6.84
C ARG A 67 -15.44 21.26 7.42
N GLY A 68 -14.20 20.85 7.66
CA GLY A 68 -13.14 21.72 8.17
C GLY A 68 -13.34 22.18 9.62
N GLU A 69 -14.11 21.43 10.42
CA GLU A 69 -14.35 21.73 11.85
C GLU A 69 -13.12 21.41 12.73
N LYS A 70 -12.32 20.43 12.31
CA LYS A 70 -11.04 20.02 12.91
C LYS A 70 -9.92 20.19 11.88
N SER A 71 -8.67 20.33 12.33
CA SER A 71 -7.53 20.34 11.42
C SER A 71 -7.33 18.95 10.80
N PHE A 72 -6.67 18.89 9.64
CA PHE A 72 -6.33 17.62 9.01
C PHE A 72 -5.41 16.78 9.91
N GLU A 73 -4.46 17.44 10.58
CA GLU A 73 -3.56 16.83 11.56
C GLU A 73 -4.32 16.17 12.73
N ASP A 74 -5.32 16.85 13.30
CA ASP A 74 -6.13 16.28 14.38
C ASP A 74 -6.91 15.05 13.91
N LEU A 75 -7.49 15.11 12.72
CA LEU A 75 -8.22 13.99 12.13
C LEU A 75 -7.28 12.81 11.79
N ALA A 76 -6.06 13.10 11.35
CA ALA A 76 -5.06 12.08 11.10
C ALA A 76 -4.64 11.38 12.40
N LYS A 77 -4.39 12.14 13.47
CA LYS A 77 -4.09 11.60 14.81
C LYS A 77 -5.24 10.75 15.36
N GLU A 78 -6.48 11.14 15.11
CA GLU A 78 -7.67 10.47 15.64
C GLU A 78 -8.03 9.19 14.87
N TYR A 79 -7.91 9.21 13.54
CA TYR A 79 -8.49 8.16 12.69
C TYR A 79 -7.48 7.37 11.87
N SER A 80 -6.29 7.91 11.59
CA SER A 80 -5.32 7.23 10.73
C SER A 80 -4.73 6.02 11.45
N GLU A 81 -4.63 4.92 10.71
CA GLU A 81 -4.05 3.65 11.15
C GLU A 81 -2.65 3.45 10.56
N ASP A 82 -2.09 4.50 9.95
CA ASP A 82 -0.71 4.56 9.50
C ASP A 82 0.25 4.95 10.64
N THR A 83 1.53 4.60 10.49
CA THR A 83 2.57 4.96 11.46
C THR A 83 2.80 6.46 11.59
N THR A 84 2.46 7.27 10.58
CA THR A 84 2.60 8.74 10.63
C THR A 84 1.43 9.44 11.31
N ALA A 85 0.43 8.70 11.83
CA ALA A 85 -0.77 9.28 12.47
C ALA A 85 -0.43 10.28 13.58
N GLU A 86 0.51 9.94 14.48
CA GLU A 86 0.94 10.80 15.59
C GLU A 86 1.62 12.09 15.10
N ASP A 87 2.18 12.09 13.89
CA ASP A 87 2.80 13.24 13.23
C ASP A 87 1.82 13.93 12.26
N GLY A 88 0.51 13.75 12.45
CA GLY A 88 -0.51 14.39 11.61
C GLY A 88 -0.66 13.79 10.22
N GLY A 89 -0.08 12.62 9.99
CA GLY A 89 -0.07 11.97 8.69
C GLY A 89 1.01 12.47 7.73
N ASP A 90 1.99 13.27 8.17
CA ASP A 90 3.02 13.83 7.29
C ASP A 90 3.90 12.73 6.66
N LEU A 91 3.92 12.68 5.32
CA LEU A 91 4.74 11.75 4.55
C LEU A 91 6.05 12.37 4.06
N SER A 92 6.32 13.63 4.42
CA SER A 92 7.44 14.40 3.87
C SER A 92 7.40 14.45 2.34
N TYR A 93 8.52 14.83 1.72
CA TYR A 93 8.64 14.93 0.27
C TYR A 93 8.87 13.55 -0.36
N PHE A 94 8.05 13.22 -1.35
CA PHE A 94 8.24 12.04 -2.19
C PHE A 94 8.13 12.36 -3.67
N GLY A 95 8.90 11.61 -4.46
CA GLY A 95 8.89 11.67 -5.92
C GLY A 95 8.11 10.52 -6.53
N ARG A 96 8.05 10.50 -7.86
CA ARG A 96 7.41 9.41 -8.62
C ARG A 96 8.12 8.07 -8.40
N GLY A 97 7.36 6.98 -8.39
CA GLY A 97 7.80 5.61 -8.12
C GLY A 97 8.09 5.31 -6.64
N THR A 98 7.78 6.23 -5.73
CA THR A 98 8.02 6.05 -4.28
C THR A 98 6.80 5.49 -3.56
N MET A 99 5.60 5.88 -4.01
CA MET A 99 4.32 5.45 -3.43
C MET A 99 3.63 4.43 -4.35
N VAL A 100 2.59 3.77 -3.82
CA VAL A 100 1.75 2.89 -4.65
C VAL A 100 1.05 3.70 -5.76
N PRO A 101 0.81 3.10 -6.94
CA PRO A 101 0.37 3.84 -8.13
C PRO A 101 -0.90 4.66 -7.93
N GLU A 102 -1.89 4.11 -7.21
CA GLU A 102 -3.16 4.80 -6.97
C GLU A 102 -3.00 6.03 -6.06
N PHE A 103 -2.16 5.91 -5.02
CA PHE A 103 -1.84 7.01 -4.10
C PHE A 103 -1.06 8.11 -4.82
N GLU A 104 -0.01 7.72 -5.55
CA GLU A 104 0.82 8.66 -6.29
C GLU A 104 0.01 9.43 -7.33
N ALA A 105 -0.81 8.73 -8.12
CA ALA A 105 -1.63 9.35 -9.14
C ALA A 105 -2.56 10.42 -8.56
N ALA A 106 -3.17 10.14 -7.39
CA ALA A 106 -4.00 11.10 -6.69
C ALA A 106 -3.18 12.28 -6.13
N ALA A 107 -2.08 12.02 -5.43
CA ALA A 107 -1.26 13.06 -4.82
C ALA A 107 -0.67 14.04 -5.85
N PHE A 108 -0.18 13.54 -6.99
CA PHE A 108 0.38 14.39 -8.05
C PHE A 108 -0.69 15.10 -8.90
N ALA A 109 -1.96 14.70 -8.82
CA ALA A 109 -3.07 15.38 -9.49
C ALA A 109 -3.63 16.55 -8.67
N LEU A 110 -3.42 16.57 -7.35
CA LEU A 110 -3.88 17.61 -6.46
C LEU A 110 -3.03 18.88 -6.56
N GLY A 111 -3.65 20.03 -6.34
CA GLY A 111 -2.98 21.29 -6.06
C GLY A 111 -2.52 21.41 -4.60
N VAL A 112 -1.63 22.38 -4.33
CA VAL A 112 -1.22 22.71 -2.96
C VAL A 112 -2.43 23.18 -2.15
N GLY A 113 -2.65 22.56 -0.99
CA GLY A 113 -3.79 22.79 -0.09
C GLY A 113 -5.03 21.99 -0.44
N GLU A 114 -5.05 21.25 -1.55
CA GLU A 114 -6.19 20.43 -1.95
C GLU A 114 -6.18 19.07 -1.24
N THR A 115 -7.38 18.53 -1.03
CA THR A 115 -7.63 17.21 -0.46
C THR A 115 -8.26 16.30 -1.52
N SER A 116 -7.83 15.04 -1.60
CA SER A 116 -8.41 14.02 -2.49
C SER A 116 -9.80 13.58 -2.05
N ASP A 117 -10.49 12.89 -2.95
CA ASP A 117 -11.53 11.93 -2.55
C ASP A 117 -10.90 10.66 -1.96
N LEU A 118 -11.70 9.63 -1.69
CA LEU A 118 -11.20 8.35 -1.19
C LEU A 118 -10.36 7.64 -2.25
N VAL A 119 -9.10 7.36 -1.90
CA VAL A 119 -8.16 6.62 -2.74
C VAL A 119 -7.99 5.22 -2.18
N LEU A 120 -8.45 4.21 -2.90
CA LEU A 120 -8.33 2.81 -2.49
C LEU A 120 -7.01 2.20 -2.99
N THR A 121 -6.28 1.57 -2.08
CA THR A 121 -5.02 0.85 -2.35
C THR A 121 -5.06 -0.55 -1.73
N SER A 122 -3.99 -1.33 -1.90
CA SER A 122 -3.82 -2.62 -1.19
C SER A 122 -3.73 -2.48 0.34
N TYR A 123 -3.48 -1.27 0.87
CA TYR A 123 -3.40 -1.00 2.31
C TYR A 123 -4.73 -0.51 2.90
N GLY A 124 -5.63 -0.01 2.06
CA GLY A 124 -6.94 0.50 2.46
C GLY A 124 -7.29 1.83 1.79
N TYR A 125 -8.16 2.59 2.46
CA TYR A 125 -8.66 3.87 1.98
C TYR A 125 -7.80 5.01 2.51
N HIS A 126 -7.32 5.84 1.58
CA HIS A 126 -6.50 7.00 1.85
C HIS A 126 -7.28 8.28 1.58
N ILE A 127 -7.13 9.26 2.46
CA ILE A 127 -7.49 10.65 2.23
C ILE A 127 -6.17 11.42 2.20
N ILE A 128 -5.89 12.10 1.10
CA ILE A 128 -4.58 12.72 0.84
C ILE A 128 -4.77 14.23 0.81
N LYS A 129 -3.87 14.96 1.44
CA LYS A 129 -3.82 16.42 1.35
C LYS A 129 -2.40 16.86 0.97
N VAL A 130 -2.26 17.57 -0.13
CA VAL A 130 -0.95 18.07 -0.57
C VAL A 130 -0.65 19.38 0.14
N THR A 131 0.49 19.46 0.81
CA THR A 131 0.93 20.65 1.55
C THR A 131 1.92 21.49 0.76
N GLU A 132 2.80 20.85 -0.02
CA GLU A 132 3.83 21.54 -0.81
C GLU A 132 4.12 20.76 -2.12
N GLN A 133 4.61 21.47 -3.14
CA GLN A 133 5.07 20.88 -4.40
C GLN A 133 6.39 21.49 -4.82
N VAL A 134 7.30 20.65 -5.30
CA VAL A 134 8.55 21.07 -5.94
C VAL A 134 8.41 20.88 -7.45
N LYS A 135 8.69 21.95 -8.20
CA LYS A 135 8.66 21.94 -9.65
C LYS A 135 10.06 22.10 -10.22
N ASP A 136 10.30 21.49 -11.38
CA ASP A 136 11.53 21.68 -12.14
C ASP A 136 11.52 23.01 -12.93
N GLU A 137 12.56 23.26 -13.71
CA GLU A 137 12.71 24.45 -14.56
C GLU A 137 11.64 24.54 -15.66
N ASN A 138 11.00 23.42 -16.02
CA ASN A 138 9.92 23.34 -17.00
C ASN A 138 8.53 23.50 -16.37
N GLY A 139 8.44 23.59 -15.04
CA GLY A 139 7.20 23.68 -14.29
C GLY A 139 6.53 22.34 -14.01
N GLU A 140 7.20 21.21 -14.29
CA GLU A 140 6.72 19.88 -13.97
C GLU A 140 6.91 19.56 -12.49
N VAL A 141 5.88 19.00 -11.84
CA VAL A 141 5.95 18.60 -10.43
C VAL A 141 6.81 17.35 -10.31
N ILE A 142 7.98 17.49 -9.67
CA ILE A 142 8.95 16.40 -9.46
C ILE A 142 8.83 15.76 -8.08
N GLN A 143 8.39 16.53 -7.08
CA GLN A 143 8.15 16.05 -5.73
C GLN A 143 6.91 16.72 -5.14
N VAL A 144 6.22 15.98 -4.28
CA VAL A 144 5.09 16.49 -3.50
C VAL A 144 5.34 16.18 -2.03
N ARG A 145 4.91 17.09 -1.16
CA ARG A 145 4.75 16.81 0.26
C ARG A 145 3.27 16.66 0.55
N ALA A 146 2.89 15.59 1.25
CA ALA A 146 1.51 15.33 1.56
C ALA A 146 1.32 14.82 2.98
N GLU A 147 0.15 15.10 3.53
CA GLU A 147 -0.41 14.49 4.72
C GLU A 147 -1.44 13.44 4.27
N HIS A 148 -1.58 12.34 5.01
CA HIS A 148 -2.61 11.35 4.71
C HIS A 148 -3.32 10.80 5.96
N ILE A 149 -4.55 10.35 5.74
CA ILE A 149 -5.30 9.53 6.69
C ILE A 149 -5.54 8.17 6.04
N LEU A 150 -5.04 7.11 6.66
CA LEU A 150 -5.23 5.74 6.20
C LEU A 150 -6.25 5.02 7.09
N ILE A 151 -7.34 4.56 6.49
CA ILE A 151 -8.24 3.59 7.09
C ILE A 151 -7.93 2.22 6.50
N LYS A 152 -7.41 1.31 7.32
CA LYS A 152 -6.96 0.00 6.84
C LYS A 152 -8.14 -0.87 6.43
N THR A 153 -7.98 -1.56 5.31
CA THR A 153 -8.86 -2.65 4.92
C THR A 153 -8.35 -3.95 5.54
N LYS A 154 -9.20 -4.98 5.50
CA LYS A 154 -8.87 -6.31 6.01
C LYS A 154 -7.57 -6.80 5.40
N SER A 155 -6.62 -7.16 6.26
CA SER A 155 -5.34 -7.70 5.80
C SER A 155 -5.49 -9.16 5.37
N LEU A 156 -4.54 -9.63 4.55
CA LEU A 156 -4.47 -11.04 4.19
C LEU A 156 -4.33 -11.93 5.45
N ASP A 157 -3.53 -11.51 6.42
CA ASP A 157 -3.30 -12.26 7.65
C ASP A 157 -4.57 -12.37 8.51
N ASP A 158 -5.34 -11.28 8.64
CA ASP A 158 -6.62 -11.28 9.35
C ASP A 158 -7.63 -12.21 8.66
N TYR A 159 -7.73 -12.12 7.34
CA TYR A 159 -8.59 -12.99 6.54
C TYR A 159 -8.20 -14.46 6.70
N LEU A 160 -6.92 -14.79 6.56
CA LEU A 160 -6.44 -16.17 6.71
C LEU A 160 -6.66 -16.69 8.13
N THR A 161 -6.47 -15.85 9.15
CA THR A 161 -6.71 -16.22 10.55
C THR A 161 -8.17 -16.59 10.76
N GLU A 162 -9.10 -15.77 10.31
CA GLU A 162 -10.53 -16.05 10.42
C GLU A 162 -10.97 -17.30 9.64
N GLU A 163 -10.51 -17.46 8.39
CA GLU A 163 -10.86 -18.61 7.58
C GLU A 163 -10.25 -19.91 8.13
N SER A 164 -9.02 -19.84 8.64
CA SER A 164 -8.37 -20.98 9.30
C SER A 164 -9.10 -21.42 10.57
N ALA A 165 -9.70 -20.48 11.31
CA ALA A 165 -10.49 -20.78 12.50
C ALA A 165 -11.83 -21.46 12.17
N LYS A 166 -12.44 -21.14 11.02
CA LYS A 166 -13.64 -21.81 10.51
C LYS A 166 -13.33 -23.19 9.90
N ALA A 167 -12.12 -23.35 9.38
CA ALA A 167 -11.68 -24.60 8.76
C ALA A 167 -11.24 -25.64 9.79
N ARG A 168 -11.60 -26.92 9.54
CA ARG A 168 -11.11 -28.04 10.35
C ARG A 168 -9.73 -28.47 9.84
N ILE A 169 -8.66 -27.86 10.38
CA ILE A 169 -7.28 -28.12 9.94
C ILE A 169 -6.74 -29.38 10.62
N TRP A 170 -6.52 -30.44 9.84
CA TRP A 170 -5.87 -31.67 10.32
C TRP A 170 -4.35 -31.57 10.10
N ARG A 171 -3.59 -31.47 11.19
CA ARG A 171 -2.12 -31.50 11.13
C ARG A 171 -1.63 -32.92 11.38
N PHE A 172 -1.25 -33.63 10.32
CA PHE A 172 -0.62 -34.94 10.44
C PHE A 172 0.85 -34.74 10.81
N ILE A 173 1.19 -35.01 12.07
CA ILE A 173 2.59 -35.13 12.50
C ILE A 173 3.04 -36.55 12.18
N LYS A 174 4.00 -36.69 11.26
CA LYS A 174 4.67 -37.96 11.00
C LYS A 174 5.74 -38.14 12.09
N ILE A 175 5.54 -39.10 12.98
CA ILE A 175 6.53 -39.56 13.98
C ILE A 175 7.52 -40.49 13.29
#